data_AF-A0A9R1C9M6-F1
#
_entry.id   AF-A0A9R1C9M6-F1
#
_cell.length_a   1.000
_cell.length_b   1.000
_cell.length_c   1.000
_cell.angle_alpha   90.00
_cell.angle_beta   90.00
_cell.angle_gamma   90.00
#
_symmetry.space_group_name_H-M   'P 1'
#
loop_
_entity.id
_entity.type
_entity.pdbx_description
1 polymer ?
#
loop_
_entity_poly.entity_id
_entity_poly.type
_entity_poly.pdbx_seq_one_letter_code
_entity_poly.pdbx_strand_id
1 'polypeptide(L)'
;MALERINPNLEYIQDVLKERNLTPRQLSKLIFGEGTHRDIVKEITTKPDVRASTVVKLCRALEISMDSLYQNSDTDKKEIQTINGIGIVNNSPNAKVDLVDLRAENKALKMVIEEKDKRLAEQQKYIDQLGKRLDLVLQLGHNSDTGM
;
A
#
# COMPACT_ATOMS: atom_id res chain seq x y z
N MET A 1 -3.37 -29.53 32.13
CA MET A 1 -2.47 -29.21 31.01
C MET A 1 -2.42 -27.69 30.94
N ALA A 2 -1.33 -27.06 31.37
CA ALA A 2 -1.18 -25.62 31.24
C ALA A 2 -0.81 -25.32 29.78
N LEU A 3 -1.59 -24.50 29.10
CA LEU A 3 -1.24 -24.02 27.76
C LEU A 3 0.01 -23.15 27.90
N GLU A 4 1.06 -23.47 27.15
CA GLU A 4 2.26 -22.64 27.08
C GLU A 4 1.88 -21.26 26.54
N ARG A 5 2.34 -20.21 27.22
CA ARG A 5 2.03 -18.83 26.83
C ARG A 5 2.93 -18.44 25.68
N ILE A 6 2.33 -18.18 24.53
CA ILE A 6 3.03 -17.65 23.36
C ILE A 6 2.85 -16.14 23.38
N ASN A 7 3.93 -15.41 23.62
CA ASN A 7 3.94 -13.95 23.58
C ASN A 7 4.37 -13.46 22.19
N PRO A 8 3.89 -12.28 21.76
CA PRO A 8 4.37 -11.62 20.54
C PRO A 8 5.89 -11.41 20.56
N ASN A 9 6.54 -11.63 19.42
CA ASN A 9 7.98 -11.43 19.27
C ASN A 9 8.29 -9.91 19.27
N LEU A 10 8.93 -9.43 20.34
CA LEU A 10 9.28 -8.02 20.49
C LEU A 10 10.31 -7.56 19.46
N GLU A 11 11.32 -8.38 19.16
CA GLU A 11 12.37 -8.02 18.20
C GLU A 11 11.77 -7.79 16.82
N TYR A 12 10.89 -8.69 16.38
CA TYR A 12 10.18 -8.56 15.12
C TYR A 12 9.38 -7.25 15.04
N ILE A 13 8.66 -6.89 16.10
CA ILE A 13 7.89 -5.64 16.15
C ILE A 13 8.82 -4.42 16.05
N GLN A 14 9.98 -4.46 16.71
CA GLN A 14 10.95 -3.38 16.65
C GLN A 14 11.55 -3.23 15.24
N ASP A 15 11.81 -4.33 14.54
CA ASP A 15 12.36 -4.29 13.20
C ASP A 15 11.34 -3.77 12.18
N VAL A 16 10.09 -4.24 12.24
CA VAL A 16 8.99 -3.71 11.42
C VAL A 16 8.78 -2.20 11.66
N LEU A 17 8.93 -1.74 12.90
CA LEU A 17 8.86 -0.32 13.22
C LEU A 17 10.00 0.48 12.58
N LYS A 18 11.23 -0.04 12.62
CA LYS A 18 12.40 0.60 11.97
C LYS A 18 12.22 0.67 10.46
N GLU A 19 11.81 -0.43 9.81
CA GLU A 19 11.57 -0.47 8.36
C GLU A 19 10.55 0.57 7.90
N ARG A 20 9.54 0.82 8.73
CA ARG A 20 8.46 1.78 8.45
C ARG A 20 8.74 3.20 8.93
N ASN A 21 9.92 3.48 9.49
CA ASN A 21 10.26 4.76 10.12
C ASN A 21 9.22 5.20 11.17
N LEU A 22 8.67 4.25 11.93
CA LEU A 22 7.67 4.49 12.97
C LEU A 22 8.29 4.34 14.35
N THR A 23 7.96 5.29 15.23
CA THR A 23 8.28 5.17 16.66
C THR A 23 7.21 4.37 17.40
N PRO A 24 7.54 3.70 18.52
CA PRO A 24 6.55 3.04 19.37
C PRO A 24 5.42 3.98 19.83
N ARG A 25 5.74 5.27 20.00
CA ARG A 25 4.76 6.31 20.36
C ARG A 25 3.77 6.58 19.23
N GLN A 26 4.25 6.70 17.99
CA GLN A 26 3.40 6.86 16.81
C GLN A 26 2.51 5.63 16.60
N LEU A 27 3.05 4.42 16.77
CA LEU A 27 2.26 3.19 16.70
C LEU A 27 1.14 3.16 17.76
N SER A 28 1.45 3.56 18.99
CA SER A 28 0.46 3.64 20.07
C SER A 28 -0.67 4.61 19.73
N LYS A 29 -0.34 5.76 19.14
CA LYS A 29 -1.32 6.75 18.66
C LYS A 29 -2.16 6.23 17.50
N LEU A 30 -1.56 5.49 16.56
CA LEU A 30 -2.28 4.85 15.45
C LEU A 30 -3.32 3.84 15.94
N ILE A 31 -3.04 3.12 17.03
CA ILE A 31 -3.90 2.05 17.54
C ILE A 31 -4.99 2.56 18.51
N PHE A 32 -4.64 3.55 19.34
CA PHE A 32 -5.50 4.03 20.43
C PHE A 32 -5.96 5.49 20.30
N GLY A 33 -5.45 6.25 19.34
CA GLY A 33 -5.74 7.67 19.12
C GLY A 33 -4.69 8.62 19.71
N GLU A 34 -4.72 9.89 19.26
CA GLU A 34 -3.71 10.92 19.56
C GLU A 34 -3.51 11.22 21.06
N GLY A 35 -4.58 11.15 21.87
CA GLY A 35 -4.56 11.44 23.30
C GLY A 35 -4.12 10.26 24.19
N THR A 36 -3.72 9.13 23.61
CA THR A 36 -3.42 7.93 24.40
C THR A 36 -2.15 8.07 25.22
N HIS A 37 -2.18 7.66 26.49
CA HIS A 37 -0.97 7.42 27.30
C HIS A 37 -0.53 5.96 27.28
N ARG A 38 -1.27 5.10 26.57
CA ARG A 38 -0.96 3.67 26.49
C ARG A 38 0.24 3.47 25.59
N ASP A 39 1.06 2.49 25.97
CA ASP A 39 2.17 1.98 25.17
C ASP A 39 1.79 0.59 24.70
N ILE A 40 1.47 0.46 23.41
CA ILE A 40 1.07 -0.81 22.82
C ILE A 40 2.19 -1.85 22.89
N VAL A 41 3.46 -1.44 22.68
CA VAL A 41 4.59 -2.36 22.63
C VAL A 41 4.86 -2.94 24.01
N LYS A 42 4.77 -2.11 25.05
CA LYS A 42 4.83 -2.59 26.43
C LYS A 42 3.64 -3.46 26.79
N GLU A 43 2.44 -3.07 26.36
CA GLU A 43 1.21 -3.79 26.69
C GLU A 43 1.20 -5.22 26.15
N ILE A 44 1.61 -5.41 24.90
CA ILE A 44 1.61 -6.73 24.25
C ILE A 44 2.72 -7.68 24.73
N THR A 45 3.81 -7.13 25.27
CA THR A 45 4.95 -7.92 25.74
C THR A 45 4.88 -8.26 27.22
N THR A 46 4.28 -7.38 28.03
CA THR A 46 4.28 -7.54 29.49
C THR A 46 2.95 -8.06 30.04
N LYS A 47 1.83 -7.85 29.35
CA LYS A 47 0.55 -8.35 29.83
C LYS A 47 0.38 -9.82 29.47
N PRO A 48 0.03 -10.69 30.44
CA PRO A 48 -0.10 -12.12 30.21
C PRO A 48 -1.35 -12.52 29.42
N ASP A 49 -2.34 -11.63 29.28
CA ASP A 49 -3.59 -11.89 28.57
C ASP A 49 -4.04 -10.63 27.81
N VAL A 50 -3.38 -10.41 26.68
CA VAL A 50 -3.70 -9.30 25.79
C VAL A 50 -4.96 -9.68 25.02
N ARG A 51 -6.00 -8.84 25.09
CA ARG A 51 -7.22 -9.06 24.30
C ARG A 51 -6.88 -9.22 22.81
N ALA A 52 -7.43 -10.26 22.18
CA ALA A 52 -7.25 -10.52 20.76
C ALA A 52 -7.53 -9.29 19.87
N SER A 53 -8.53 -8.47 20.24
CA SER A 53 -8.84 -7.21 19.56
C SER A 53 -7.65 -6.24 19.49
N THR A 54 -6.82 -6.21 20.54
CA THR A 54 -5.64 -5.35 20.62
C THR A 54 -4.54 -5.86 19.68
N VAL A 55 -4.34 -7.17 19.65
CA VAL A 55 -3.37 -7.81 18.75
C VAL A 55 -3.79 -7.63 17.29
N VAL A 56 -5.08 -7.78 16.97
CA VAL A 56 -5.60 -7.54 15.62
C VAL A 56 -5.42 -6.08 15.19
N LYS A 57 -5.62 -5.11 16.10
CA LYS A 57 -5.36 -3.70 15.79
C LYS A 57 -3.88 -3.44 15.54
N LEU A 58 -2.98 -4.08 16.29
CA LEU A 58 -1.55 -4.02 16.05
C LEU A 58 -1.19 -4.57 14.67
N CYS A 59 -1.65 -5.78 14.35
CA CYS A 59 -1.41 -6.41 13.05
C CYS A 59 -1.92 -5.54 11.89
N ARG A 60 -3.09 -4.90 12.05
CA ARG A 60 -3.62 -3.96 11.04
C ARG A 60 -2.78 -2.69 10.92
N ALA A 61 -2.39 -2.08 12.05
CA ALA A 61 -1.59 -0.86 12.04
C ALA A 61 -0.18 -1.08 11.46
N LEU A 62 0.36 -2.28 11.63
CA LEU A 62 1.65 -2.69 11.09
C LEU A 62 1.52 -3.46 9.78
N GLU A 63 0.32 -3.66 9.23
CA GLU A 63 0.04 -4.47 8.03
C GLU A 63 0.82 -5.80 7.98
N ILE A 64 0.88 -6.49 9.12
CA ILE A 64 1.53 -7.81 9.26
C ILE A 64 0.49 -8.88 9.51
N SER A 65 0.83 -10.12 9.17
CA SER A 65 0.01 -11.26 9.55
C SER A 65 0.11 -11.52 11.05
N MET A 66 -0.94 -12.13 11.62
CA MET A 66 -0.91 -12.58 13.02
C MET A 66 0.18 -13.65 13.22
N ASP A 67 0.39 -14.52 12.24
CA ASP A 67 1.37 -15.61 12.33
C ASP A 67 2.80 -15.06 12.44
N SER A 68 3.13 -14.06 11.64
CA SER A 68 4.45 -13.39 11.66
C SER A 68 4.77 -12.78 13.03
N LEU A 69 3.74 -12.31 13.75
CA LEU A 69 3.90 -11.70 15.07
C LEU A 69 4.40 -12.70 16.14
N TYR A 70 4.14 -13.99 15.95
CA TYR A 70 4.45 -15.06 16.91
C TYR A 70 5.54 -16.02 16.42
N GLN A 71 6.17 -15.75 15.28
CA GLN A 71 7.31 -16.54 14.81
C GLN A 71 8.54 -16.26 15.68
N ASN A 72 9.09 -17.30 16.30
CA ASN A 72 10.34 -17.22 17.04
C ASN A 72 11.51 -17.29 16.06
N SER A 73 12.36 -16.25 16.06
CA SER A 73 13.58 -16.16 15.24
C SER A 73 14.56 -17.32 15.48
N ASP A 74 14.50 -17.98 16.66
CA ASP A 74 15.44 -19.03 17.05
C ASP A 74 14.98 -20.47 16.78
N THR A 75 13.67 -20.73 16.62
CA THR A 75 13.15 -22.10 16.43
C THR A 75 12.69 -22.39 15.01
N ASP A 76 12.47 -21.35 14.20
CA ASP A 76 12.08 -21.48 12.80
C ASP A 76 13.15 -20.95 11.84
N LYS A 77 14.42 -21.24 12.11
CA LYS A 77 15.39 -21.45 11.01
C LYS A 77 15.05 -22.75 10.27
N LYS A 78 13.79 -22.92 9.84
CA LYS A 78 13.58 -23.60 8.57
C LYS A 78 14.32 -22.74 7.59
N GLU A 79 15.30 -23.33 6.90
CA GLU A 79 15.82 -22.78 5.66
C GLU A 79 14.61 -22.17 4.95
N ILE A 80 14.57 -20.84 4.90
CA ILE A 80 13.72 -20.18 3.93
C ILE A 80 14.37 -20.62 2.64
N GLN A 81 13.93 -21.76 2.11
CA GLN A 81 14.13 -22.08 0.72
C GLN A 81 13.74 -20.80 0.03
N THR A 82 14.66 -20.22 -0.72
CA THR A 82 14.40 -19.08 -1.58
C THR A 82 13.33 -19.56 -2.55
N ILE A 83 12.06 -19.46 -2.12
CA ILE A 83 10.90 -19.83 -2.91
C ILE A 83 10.86 -18.75 -3.95
N ASN A 84 11.41 -19.04 -5.12
CA ASN A 84 11.08 -18.36 -6.35
C ASN A 84 9.55 -18.29 -6.40
N GLY A 85 9.00 -17.08 -6.18
CA GLY A 85 7.65 -16.78 -5.73
C GLY A 85 6.51 -17.09 -6.70
N ILE A 86 6.56 -18.22 -7.41
CA ILE A 86 5.58 -18.63 -8.43
C ILE A 86 4.75 -19.84 -7.97
N GLY A 87 5.20 -20.59 -6.95
CA GLY A 87 4.66 -21.94 -6.68
C GLY A 87 3.53 -22.07 -5.65
N ILE A 88 3.55 -21.33 -4.53
CA ILE A 88 2.85 -21.78 -3.30
C ILE A 88 1.45 -21.17 -3.09
N VAL A 89 1.06 -20.14 -3.85
CA VAL A 89 -0.32 -19.58 -3.77
C VAL A 89 -1.36 -20.48 -4.48
N ASN A 90 -0.92 -21.57 -5.11
CA ASN A 90 -1.74 -22.36 -6.04
C ASN A 90 -2.62 -23.46 -5.40
N ASN A 91 -2.57 -23.65 -4.08
CA ASN A 91 -3.29 -24.74 -3.41
C ASN A 91 -4.61 -24.32 -2.75
N SER A 92 -5.00 -23.05 -2.80
CA SER A 92 -6.36 -22.63 -2.46
C SER A 92 -7.17 -22.39 -3.73
N PRO A 93 -8.29 -23.09 -3.97
CA PRO A 93 -9.13 -22.84 -5.14
C PRO A 93 -9.66 -21.39 -5.20
N ASN A 94 -9.78 -20.72 -4.06
CA ASN A 94 -10.17 -19.31 -3.98
C ASN A 94 -9.03 -18.36 -4.41
N ALA A 95 -7.78 -18.67 -4.07
CA ALA A 95 -6.64 -17.81 -4.40
C ALA A 95 -6.27 -17.83 -5.90
N LYS A 96 -6.62 -18.91 -6.61
CA LYS A 96 -6.48 -18.97 -8.07
C LYS A 96 -7.47 -18.06 -8.81
N VAL A 97 -8.68 -17.89 -8.27
CA VAL A 97 -9.71 -17.00 -8.86
C VAL A 97 -9.26 -15.55 -8.71
N ASP A 98 -8.85 -15.16 -7.50
CA ASP A 98 -8.41 -13.79 -7.21
C ASP A 98 -7.24 -13.34 -8.09
N LEU A 99 -6.27 -14.21 -8.37
CA LEU A 99 -5.09 -13.84 -9.16
C LEU A 99 -5.38 -13.67 -10.65
N VAL A 100 -6.32 -14.45 -11.21
CA VAL A 100 -6.75 -14.29 -12.61
C VAL A 100 -7.56 -13.00 -12.76
N ASP A 101 -8.47 -12.74 -11.83
CA ASP A 101 -9.31 -11.54 -11.84
C ASP A 101 -8.47 -10.28 -11.65
N LEU A 102 -7.54 -10.28 -10.70
CA LEU A 102 -6.61 -9.15 -10.48
C LEU A 102 -5.70 -8.88 -11.68
N ARG A 103 -5.30 -9.92 -12.43
CA ARG A 103 -4.54 -9.75 -13.68
C ARG A 103 -5.40 -9.18 -14.80
N ALA A 104 -6.65 -9.62 -14.91
CA ALA A 104 -7.60 -9.09 -15.87
C ALA A 104 -7.91 -7.61 -15.59
N GLU A 105 -8.13 -7.26 -14.32
CA GLU A 105 -8.35 -5.89 -13.87
C GLU A 105 -7.13 -5.01 -14.16
N ASN A 106 -5.92 -5.46 -13.81
CA ASN A 106 -4.69 -4.73 -14.14
C ASN A 106 -4.54 -4.48 -15.66
N LYS A 107 -4.88 -5.47 -16.48
CA LYS A 107 -4.84 -5.32 -17.94
C LYS A 107 -5.88 -4.31 -18.42
N ALA A 108 -7.11 -4.37 -17.90
CA ALA A 108 -8.17 -3.41 -18.22
C ALA A 108 -7.77 -1.98 -17.85
N LEU A 109 -7.21 -1.79 -16.66
CA LEU A 109 -6.74 -0.49 -16.19
C LEU A 109 -5.63 0.08 -17.07
N LYS A 110 -4.65 -0.74 -17.50
CA LYS A 110 -3.60 -0.31 -18.43
C LYS A 110 -4.16 0.15 -19.77
N MET A 111 -5.11 -0.59 -20.35
CA MET A 111 -5.76 -0.19 -21.61
C MET A 111 -6.53 1.13 -21.47
N VAL A 112 -7.19 1.35 -20.32
CA VAL A 112 -7.89 2.62 -20.04
C VAL A 112 -6.90 3.79 -19.94
N ILE A 113 -5.73 3.58 -19.34
CA ILE A 113 -4.68 4.60 -19.27
C ILE A 113 -4.19 4.94 -20.67
N GLU A 114 -3.86 3.94 -21.49
CA GLU A 114 -3.39 4.13 -22.87
C GLU A 114 -4.40 4.92 -23.73
N GLU A 115 -5.70 4.62 -23.60
CA GLU A 115 -6.76 5.35 -24.32
C GLU A 115 -6.87 6.81 -23.83
N LYS A 116 -6.76 7.04 -22.52
CA LYS A 116 -6.79 8.39 -21.95
C LYS A 116 -5.58 9.21 -22.40
N ASP A 117 -4.39 8.62 -22.42
CA ASP A 117 -3.17 9.28 -22.87
C ASP A 117 -3.26 9.67 -24.34
N LYS A 118 -3.80 8.78 -25.19
CA LYS A 118 -4.07 9.07 -26.59
C LYS A 118 -5.05 10.23 -26.76
N ARG A 119 -6.15 10.24 -25.99
CA ARG A 119 -7.14 11.32 -26.02
C ARG A 119 -6.56 12.65 -25.57
N LEU A 120 -5.69 12.65 -24.55
CA LEU A 120 -4.97 13.85 -24.11
C LEU A 120 -4.04 14.39 -25.21
N ALA A 121 -3.29 13.51 -25.89
CA ALA A 121 -2.42 13.91 -26.99
C ALA A 121 -3.22 14.52 -28.17
N GLU A 122 -4.38 13.94 -28.50
CA GLU A 122 -5.28 14.50 -29.51
C GLU A 122 -5.83 15.86 -29.09
N GLN A 123 -6.28 16.02 -27.84
CA GLN A 123 -6.77 17.30 -27.31
C GLN A 123 -5.69 18.38 -27.34
N GLN A 124 -4.45 18.05 -26.95
CA GLN A 124 -3.34 18.99 -27.04
C GLN A 124 -3.13 19.49 -28.47
N LYS A 125 -3.17 18.57 -29.45
CA LYS A 125 -3.06 18.93 -30.87
C LYS A 125 -4.18 19.87 -31.33
N TYR A 126 -5.41 19.66 -30.87
CA TYR A 126 -6.52 20.56 -31.18
C TYR A 126 -6.33 21.96 -30.58
N ILE A 127 -5.86 22.03 -29.33
CA ILE A 127 -5.56 23.30 -28.66
C ILE A 127 -4.48 24.06 -29.46
N ASP A 128 -3.40 23.39 -29.83
CA ASP A 128 -2.31 24.01 -30.60
C ASP A 128 -2.78 24.51 -31.97
N GLN A 129 -3.63 23.75 -32.66
CA GLN A 129 -4.21 24.16 -33.94
C GLN A 129 -5.16 25.34 -33.79
N LEU A 130 -5.97 25.36 -32.74
CA LEU A 130 -6.88 26.46 -32.45
C LEU A 130 -6.11 27.74 -32.10
N GLY A 131 -5.06 27.62 -31.29
CA GLY A 131 -4.15 28.73 -30.97
C GLY A 131 -3.57 29.37 -32.23
N LYS A 132 -3.01 28.55 -33.13
CA LYS A 132 -2.46 29.03 -34.42
C LYS A 132 -3.50 29.74 -35.30
N ARG A 133 -4.75 29.23 -35.32
CA ARG A 133 -5.84 29.87 -36.08
C ARG A 133 -6.26 31.20 -35.46
N LEU A 134 -6.32 31.26 -34.13
CA LEU A 134 -6.62 32.48 -33.40
C LEU A 134 -5.54 33.54 -33.65
N ASP A 135 -4.26 33.17 -33.55
CA ASP A 135 -3.13 34.06 -33.83
C ASP A 135 -3.19 34.64 -35.26
N LEU A 136 -3.52 33.80 -36.24
CA LEU A 136 -3.69 34.22 -37.63
C LEU A 136 -4.83 35.24 -37.79
N VAL A 137 -5.98 35.00 -37.16
CA VAL A 137 -7.12 35.93 -37.18
C VAL A 137 -6.76 37.26 -36.53
N LEU A 138 -6.06 37.22 -35.38
CA LEU A 138 -5.60 38.43 -34.69
C LEU A 138 -4.61 39.23 -35.55
N GLN A 139 -3.67 38.56 -36.23
CA GLN A 139 -2.75 39.22 -37.16
C GLN A 139 -3.47 39.86 -38.34
N LEU A 140 -4.44 39.17 -38.94
CA LEU A 140 -5.23 39.72 -40.05
C LEU A 140 -6.06 40.93 -39.62
N GLY A 141 -6.67 40.89 -38.42
CA GLY A 141 -7.41 42.02 -37.84
C GLY A 141 -6.52 43.23 -37.54
N HIS A 142 -5.34 42.99 -36.97
CA HIS A 142 -4.37 44.08 -36.73
C HIS A 142 -3.92 44.72 -38.04
N ASN A 143 -3.65 43.91 -39.08
CA ASN A 143 -3.25 44.41 -40.38
C ASN A 143 -4.35 45.22 -41.08
N SER A 144 -5.63 44.88 -40.87
CA SER A 144 -6.75 45.68 -41.38
C SER A 144 -6.94 47.00 -40.63
N ASP A 145 -6.64 47.04 -39.33
CA ASP A 145 -6.79 48.24 -38.50
C ASP A 145 -5.64 49.24 -38.70
N THR A 146 -4.42 48.77 -38.97
CA THR A 146 -3.26 49.64 -39.27
C THR A 146 -3.11 50.00 -40.76
N GLY A 147 -4.00 49.50 -41.62
CA GLY A 147 -3.97 49.71 -43.08
C GLY A 147 -4.83 50.87 -43.60
N MET A 148 -5.36 51.73 -42.71
CA MET A 148 -5.95 53.03 -43.02
C MET A 148 -5.06 54.16 -42.52
#